data_AF-A0A7C5U2B1-F1
#
_entry.id   AF-A0A7C5U2B1-F1
#
_cell.length_a   1.000
_cell.length_b   1.000
_cell.length_c   1.000
_cell.angle_alpha   90.00
_cell.angle_beta   90.00
_cell.angle_gamma   90.00
#
_symmetry.space_group_name_H-M   'P 1'
#
loop_
_entity.id
_entity.type
_entity.pdbx_description
1 polymer ?
#
loop_
_entity_poly.entity_id
_entity_poly.type
_entity_poly.pdbx_seq_one_letter_code
_entity_poly.pdbx_strand_id
1 'polypeptide(L)'
;MTLILALKWVFNREEGVVVSSDSRVTVGGIISYETRKIHPVLLKVNEDYVPLAIAAGAGEASLIKQCYRTCERILVDMAVKEWNKNTPSFTQFEEAVGRIESVFVRRFRELRSHGIESSFYMILASVSPEGKASIYLFDNRGLAEPVHDNPGFAVIGTGFFTGGNLLLRLLGYTPEESSMLDLGALSTFIIDVVSEIDPAVGPFIGESWFMRVENGKVVLGPLREEAIREYKEKVRFRKELIRRLWRVLDALGEDEVNAKIKELEEKAKAGKA
;
A
#
# COMPACT_ATOMS: atom_id res chain seq x y z
N MET A 1 5.52 7.68 13.90
CA MET A 1 4.06 7.65 13.68
C MET A 1 3.79 7.95 12.22
N THR A 2 2.94 7.17 11.57
CA THR A 2 2.85 6.99 10.10
C THR A 2 1.60 6.19 9.76
N LEU A 3 1.10 6.31 8.53
CA LEU A 3 0.12 5.46 7.89
C LEU A 3 0.63 5.07 6.50
N ILE A 4 0.78 3.77 6.26
CA ILE A 4 1.11 3.21 4.94
C ILE A 4 0.04 2.19 4.60
N LEU A 5 -0.43 2.25 3.35
CA LEU A 5 -1.42 1.35 2.77
C LEU A 5 -0.76 0.61 1.60
N ALA A 6 -0.96 -0.69 1.49
CA ALA A 6 -0.73 -1.45 0.28
C ALA A 6 -2.03 -2.14 -0.11
N LEU A 7 -2.53 -1.84 -1.30
CA LEU A 7 -3.82 -2.33 -1.81
C LEU A 7 -3.58 -3.15 -3.07
N LYS A 8 -4.12 -4.36 -3.11
CA LYS A 8 -4.22 -5.14 -4.35
C LYS A 8 -5.24 -4.47 -5.28
N TRP A 9 -4.87 -4.34 -6.55
CA TRP A 9 -5.74 -3.81 -7.59
C TRP A 9 -5.94 -4.87 -8.67
N VAL A 10 -7.17 -5.32 -8.85
CA VAL A 10 -7.52 -6.24 -9.92
C VAL A 10 -8.07 -5.45 -11.11
N PHE A 11 -7.51 -5.63 -12.30
CA PHE A 11 -8.00 -5.02 -13.55
C PHE A 11 -7.79 -5.99 -14.71
N ASN A 12 -8.84 -6.23 -15.51
CA ASN A 12 -8.76 -7.05 -16.73
C ASN A 12 -8.11 -8.45 -16.56
N ARG A 13 -8.35 -9.12 -15.42
CA ARG A 13 -7.76 -10.43 -15.02
C ARG A 13 -6.28 -10.39 -14.64
N GLU A 14 -5.66 -9.22 -14.65
CA GLU A 14 -4.34 -8.97 -14.08
C GLU A 14 -4.48 -8.28 -12.73
N GLU A 15 -3.44 -8.41 -11.92
CA GLU A 15 -3.35 -7.81 -10.60
C GLU A 15 -2.16 -6.84 -10.55
N GLY A 16 -2.32 -5.78 -9.76
CA GLY A 16 -1.29 -4.83 -9.40
C GLY A 16 -1.31 -4.54 -7.92
N VAL A 17 -0.30 -3.80 -7.44
CA VAL A 17 -0.24 -3.34 -6.06
C VAL A 17 0.05 -1.84 -6.03
N VAL A 18 -0.83 -1.09 -5.38
CA VAL A 18 -0.61 0.32 -5.04
C VAL A 18 -0.13 0.39 -3.61
N VAL A 19 1.02 1.03 -3.39
CA VAL A 19 1.52 1.33 -2.05
C VAL A 19 1.53 2.84 -1.88
N SER A 20 0.81 3.36 -0.89
CA SER A 20 0.71 4.80 -0.60
C SER A 20 1.05 5.08 0.86
N SER A 21 1.60 6.25 1.12
CA SER A 21 2.05 6.65 2.44
C SER A 21 1.70 8.11 2.74
N ASP A 22 1.50 8.42 4.02
CA ASP A 22 1.41 9.79 4.50
C ASP A 22 2.77 10.52 4.42
N SER A 23 2.77 11.85 4.50
CA SER A 23 3.99 12.65 4.35
C SER A 23 4.91 12.72 5.58
N ARG A 24 4.40 12.43 6.78
CA ARG A 24 5.04 12.83 8.04
C ARG A 24 5.69 11.66 8.77
N VAL A 25 6.91 11.85 9.27
CA VAL A 25 7.45 11.00 10.34
C VAL A 25 7.65 11.84 11.58
N THR A 26 6.98 11.43 12.66
CA THR A 26 7.21 12.00 14.00
C THR A 26 8.13 11.08 14.80
N VAL A 27 9.25 11.63 15.27
CA VAL A 27 10.23 10.99 16.17
C VAL A 27 10.06 11.51 17.58
N GLY A 28 9.94 10.60 18.55
CA GLY A 28 9.82 10.93 19.98
C GLY A 28 8.61 11.81 20.34
N GLY A 29 7.59 11.89 19.48
CA GLY A 29 6.40 12.72 19.69
C GLY A 29 6.62 14.24 19.54
N ILE A 30 7.84 14.70 19.25
CA ILE A 30 8.22 16.12 19.34
C ILE A 30 8.69 16.68 17.99
N ILE A 31 9.42 15.88 17.20
CA ILE A 31 10.04 16.36 15.94
C ILE A 31 9.35 15.67 14.76
N SER A 32 8.81 16.46 13.84
CA SER A 32 8.19 15.98 12.61
C SER A 32 8.96 16.47 11.39
N TYR A 33 9.28 15.57 10.47
CA TYR A 33 9.89 15.89 9.17
C TYR A 33 9.34 14.98 8.07
N GLU A 34 9.48 15.40 6.82
CA GLU A 34 9.09 14.60 5.66
C GLU A 34 10.15 13.54 5.36
N THR A 35 9.73 12.29 5.15
CA THR A 35 10.65 11.21 4.78
C THR A 35 10.00 10.28 3.78
N ARG A 36 10.82 9.71 2.90
CA ARG A 36 10.37 8.64 2.01
C ARG A 36 10.28 7.35 2.81
N LYS A 37 9.07 6.86 2.98
CA LYS A 37 8.74 5.57 3.61
C LYS A 37 8.60 4.45 2.60
N ILE A 38 8.44 4.75 1.31
CA ILE A 38 8.37 3.76 0.25
C ILE A 38 9.72 3.63 -0.46
N HIS A 39 10.19 2.41 -0.58
CA HIS A 39 11.46 2.04 -1.18
C HIS A 39 11.23 1.07 -2.35
N PRO A 40 11.23 1.56 -3.61
CA PRO A 40 11.20 0.68 -4.77
C PRO A 40 12.51 -0.11 -4.88
N VAL A 41 12.42 -1.41 -5.10
CA VAL A 41 13.57 -2.29 -5.32
C VAL A 41 13.69 -2.59 -6.80
N LEU A 42 14.77 -2.10 -7.41
CA LEU A 42 15.02 -2.19 -8.85
C LEU A 42 16.38 -2.86 -9.08
N LEU A 43 16.45 -3.77 -10.06
CA LEU A 43 17.70 -4.28 -10.59
C LEU A 43 18.10 -3.44 -11.80
N LYS A 44 19.31 -2.89 -11.79
CA LYS A 44 19.88 -2.24 -12.99
C LYS A 44 20.49 -3.30 -13.91
N VAL A 45 19.99 -3.38 -15.14
CA VAL A 45 20.52 -4.26 -16.19
C VAL A 45 20.87 -3.39 -17.39
N ASN A 46 22.17 -3.20 -17.63
CA ASN A 46 22.68 -2.25 -18.63
C ASN A 46 22.16 -0.82 -18.34
N GLU A 47 21.37 -0.24 -19.25
CA GLU A 47 20.74 1.08 -19.11
C GLU A 47 19.30 1.02 -18.58
N ASP A 48 18.72 -0.17 -18.48
CA ASP A 48 17.33 -0.39 -18.05
C ASP A 48 17.21 -0.78 -16.57
N TYR A 49 16.02 -0.60 -16.01
CA TYR A 49 15.66 -1.03 -14.66
C TYR A 49 14.57 -2.11 -14.70
N VAL A 50 14.84 -3.22 -14.03
CA VAL A 50 13.92 -4.34 -13.85
C VAL A 50 13.29 -4.21 -12.46
N PRO A 51 11.98 -3.99 -12.34
CA PRO A 51 11.31 -3.94 -11.05
C PRO A 51 11.33 -5.29 -10.35
N LEU A 52 11.69 -5.32 -9.07
CA LEU A 52 11.69 -6.54 -8.26
C LEU A 52 10.61 -6.51 -7.18
N ALA A 53 10.46 -5.38 -6.47
CA ALA A 53 9.50 -5.25 -5.37
C ALA A 53 9.27 -3.78 -4.98
N ILE A 54 8.29 -3.55 -4.11
CA ILE A 54 8.10 -2.34 -3.32
C ILE A 54 8.22 -2.73 -1.84
N ALA A 55 9.14 -2.08 -1.12
CA ALA A 55 9.21 -2.17 0.34
C ALA A 55 8.68 -0.88 0.97
N ALA A 56 7.90 -0.98 2.04
CA ALA A 56 7.44 0.20 2.80
C ALA A 56 7.35 -0.15 4.28
N GLY A 57 7.55 0.82 5.17
CA GLY A 57 7.92 0.50 6.55
C GLY A 57 7.58 1.59 7.54
N ALA A 58 7.12 1.18 8.71
CA ALA A 58 6.71 2.02 9.81
C ALA A 58 7.40 1.55 11.10
N GLY A 59 7.90 2.50 11.89
CA GLY A 59 8.64 2.22 13.12
C GLY A 59 9.93 3.05 13.20
N GLU A 60 10.98 2.46 13.76
CA GLU A 60 12.28 3.10 13.90
C GLU A 60 12.98 3.28 12.54
N ALA A 61 13.19 4.54 12.14
CA ALA A 61 13.68 4.87 10.80
C ALA A 61 15.04 4.22 10.45
N SER A 62 15.96 4.10 11.42
CA SER A 62 17.26 3.45 11.22
C SER A 62 17.10 1.96 10.94
N LEU A 63 16.26 1.27 11.73
CA LEU A 63 15.99 -0.15 11.57
C LEU A 63 15.28 -0.43 10.24
N ILE A 64 14.26 0.35 9.91
CA ILE A 64 13.51 0.24 8.65
C ILE A 64 14.45 0.40 7.44
N LYS A 65 15.34 1.40 7.45
CA LYS A 65 16.33 1.59 6.37
C LYS A 65 17.32 0.42 6.24
N GLN A 66 17.75 -0.18 7.35
CA GLN A 66 18.59 -1.38 7.33
C GLN A 66 17.84 -2.57 6.72
N CYS A 67 16.56 -2.72 7.06
CA CYS A 67 15.69 -3.75 6.50
C CYS A 67 15.47 -3.56 5.00
N TYR A 68 15.25 -2.34 4.51
CA TYR A 68 15.18 -2.05 3.07
C TYR A 68 16.43 -2.51 2.31
N ARG A 69 17.62 -2.16 2.83
CA ARG A 69 18.89 -2.60 2.24
C ARG A 69 19.05 -4.12 2.25
N THR A 70 18.53 -4.77 3.28
CA THR A 70 18.55 -6.23 3.38
C THR A 70 17.64 -6.87 2.33
N CYS A 71 16.42 -6.36 2.16
CA CYS A 71 15.50 -6.80 1.10
C CYS A 71 16.10 -6.56 -0.28
N GLU A 72 16.56 -5.34 -0.56
CA GLU A 72 17.20 -4.97 -1.83
C GLU A 72 18.35 -5.92 -2.17
N ARG A 73 19.27 -6.14 -1.21
CA ARG A 73 20.40 -7.06 -1.41
C ARG A 73 19.96 -8.47 -1.72
N ILE A 74 19.00 -9.03 -0.97
CA ILE A 74 18.55 -10.42 -1.18
C ILE A 74 17.83 -10.55 -2.53
N LEU A 75 16.92 -9.63 -2.84
CA LEU A 75 16.17 -9.64 -4.09
C LEU A 75 17.08 -9.46 -5.31
N VAL A 76 18.04 -8.53 -5.26
CA VAL A 76 19.01 -8.31 -6.34
C VAL A 76 19.91 -9.53 -6.52
N ASP A 77 20.40 -10.12 -5.42
CA ASP A 77 21.26 -11.31 -5.48
C ASP A 77 20.53 -12.49 -6.14
N MET A 78 19.29 -12.75 -5.72
CA MET A 78 18.45 -13.79 -6.32
C MET A 78 18.09 -13.46 -7.78
N ALA A 79 17.79 -12.19 -8.09
CA ALA A 79 17.50 -11.80 -9.47
C ALA A 79 18.68 -12.08 -10.41
N VAL A 80 19.90 -11.80 -9.96
CA VAL A 80 21.12 -12.02 -10.75
C VAL A 80 21.47 -13.51 -10.88
N LYS A 81 21.33 -14.29 -9.80
CA LYS A 81 21.79 -15.68 -9.74
C LYS A 81 20.74 -16.71 -10.17
N GLU A 82 19.47 -16.44 -9.89
CA GLU A 82 18.39 -17.43 -9.93
C GLU A 82 17.27 -17.03 -10.92
N TRP A 83 17.03 -15.73 -11.15
CA TRP A 83 15.89 -15.26 -11.96
C TRP A 83 16.27 -14.72 -13.33
N ASN A 84 17.49 -14.97 -13.79
CA ASN A 84 17.99 -14.52 -15.10
C ASN A 84 17.83 -13.00 -15.32
N LYS A 85 17.99 -12.20 -14.26
CA LYS A 85 17.85 -10.75 -14.25
C LYS A 85 16.44 -10.24 -14.62
N ASN A 86 15.40 -11.04 -14.35
CA ASN A 86 13.99 -10.66 -14.54
C ASN A 86 13.28 -10.42 -13.20
N THR A 87 12.09 -9.81 -13.28
CA THR A 87 11.14 -9.74 -12.16
C THR A 87 10.78 -11.16 -11.69
N PRO A 88 10.72 -11.43 -10.37
CA PRO A 88 10.42 -12.76 -9.87
C PRO A 88 9.00 -13.21 -10.25
N SER A 89 8.85 -14.49 -10.54
CA SER A 89 7.54 -15.16 -10.49
C SER A 89 6.98 -15.16 -9.07
N PHE A 90 5.69 -15.47 -8.94
CA PHE A 90 5.01 -15.52 -7.65
C PHE A 90 5.73 -16.42 -6.62
N THR A 91 6.11 -17.64 -7.02
CA THR A 91 6.82 -18.59 -6.15
C THR A 91 8.24 -18.15 -5.83
N GLN A 92 8.97 -17.58 -6.80
CA GLN A 92 10.31 -17.04 -6.56
C GLN A 92 10.29 -15.89 -5.54
N PHE A 93 9.25 -15.05 -5.58
CA PHE A 93 9.09 -13.98 -4.62
C PHE A 93 8.76 -14.49 -3.22
N GLU A 94 7.89 -15.51 -3.10
CA GLU A 94 7.61 -16.20 -1.85
C GLU A 94 8.89 -16.82 -1.23
N GLU A 95 9.72 -17.48 -2.03
CA GLU A 95 11.02 -17.99 -1.58
C GLU A 95 11.95 -16.88 -1.08
N ALA A 96 11.98 -15.73 -1.79
CA ALA A 96 12.76 -14.58 -1.37
C ALA A 96 12.27 -13.99 -0.04
N VAL A 97 10.95 -13.93 0.17
CA VAL A 97 10.34 -13.52 1.44
C VAL A 97 10.80 -14.43 2.57
N GLY A 98 10.81 -15.76 2.38
CA GLY A 98 11.31 -16.71 3.38
C GLY A 98 12.79 -16.50 3.75
N ARG A 99 13.64 -16.14 2.77
CA ARG A 99 15.05 -15.78 3.03
C ARG A 99 15.15 -14.47 3.82
N ILE A 100 14.34 -13.47 3.48
CA ILE A 100 14.28 -12.18 4.18
C ILE A 100 13.81 -12.37 5.63
N GLU A 101 12.73 -13.12 5.83
CA GLU A 101 12.20 -13.48 7.15
C GLU A 101 13.29 -14.11 8.03
N SER A 102 14.01 -15.09 7.50
CA SER A 102 15.09 -15.77 8.23
C SER A 102 16.18 -14.80 8.72
N VAL A 103 16.48 -13.75 7.93
CA VAL A 103 17.45 -12.72 8.31
C VAL A 103 16.85 -11.77 9.35
N PHE A 104 15.60 -11.35 9.19
CA PHE A 104 14.92 -10.44 10.11
C PHE A 104 14.70 -11.07 11.47
N VAL A 105 14.18 -12.30 11.54
CA VAL A 105 13.98 -13.05 12.79
C VAL A 105 15.27 -13.16 13.58
N ARG A 106 16.40 -13.46 12.90
CA ARG A 106 17.72 -13.53 13.54
C ARG A 106 18.13 -12.17 14.10
N ARG A 107 18.02 -11.11 13.30
CA ARG A 107 18.41 -9.76 13.70
C ARG A 107 17.58 -9.26 14.88
N PHE A 108 16.27 -9.44 14.85
CA PHE A 108 15.40 -8.94 15.92
C PHE A 108 15.50 -9.80 17.18
N ARG A 109 15.81 -11.10 17.06
CA ARG A 109 16.16 -11.93 18.22
C ARG A 109 17.43 -11.42 18.91
N GLU A 110 18.46 -11.06 18.14
CA GLU A 110 19.69 -10.47 18.67
C GLU A 110 19.44 -9.12 19.36
N LEU A 111 18.64 -8.24 18.78
CA LEU A 111 18.27 -6.98 19.45
C LEU A 111 17.58 -7.25 20.79
N ARG A 112 16.59 -8.14 20.81
CA ARG A 112 15.89 -8.52 22.04
C ARG A 112 16.80 -9.16 23.09
N SER A 113 17.79 -9.97 22.68
CA SER A 113 18.74 -10.56 23.65
C SER A 113 19.63 -9.52 24.33
N HIS A 114 19.77 -8.33 23.75
CA HIS A 114 20.44 -7.18 24.35
C HIS A 114 19.48 -6.22 25.06
N GLY A 115 18.21 -6.60 25.25
CA GLY A 115 17.19 -5.77 25.89
C GLY A 115 16.67 -4.62 25.02
N ILE A 116 16.90 -4.68 23.70
CA ILE A 116 16.43 -3.65 22.76
C ILE A 116 15.07 -4.09 22.21
N GLU A 117 14.01 -3.43 22.67
CA GLU A 117 12.67 -3.54 22.08
C GLU A 117 12.53 -2.57 20.91
N SER A 118 12.45 -3.10 19.70
CA SER A 118 12.35 -2.29 18.49
C SER A 118 10.92 -2.17 17.96
N SER A 119 10.52 -0.97 17.58
CA SER A 119 9.28 -0.74 16.82
C SER A 119 9.52 -0.97 15.33
N PHE A 120 8.90 -2.02 14.78
CA PHE A 120 9.06 -2.38 13.36
C PHE A 120 7.80 -3.03 12.79
N TYR A 121 7.36 -2.51 11.66
CA TYR A 121 6.42 -3.15 10.73
C TYR A 121 6.85 -2.81 9.30
N MET A 122 6.73 -3.76 8.39
CA MET A 122 7.11 -3.55 7.00
C MET A 122 6.19 -4.30 6.05
N ILE A 123 5.86 -3.67 4.93
CA ILE A 123 5.19 -4.29 3.80
C ILE A 123 6.26 -4.58 2.74
N LEU A 124 6.23 -5.78 2.18
CA LEU A 124 6.98 -6.13 0.98
C LEU A 124 5.99 -6.66 -0.06
N ALA A 125 5.93 -6.01 -1.21
CA ALA A 125 5.00 -6.35 -2.27
C ALA A 125 5.70 -6.49 -3.63
N SER A 126 5.14 -7.31 -4.52
CA SER A 126 5.60 -7.47 -5.89
C SER A 126 4.46 -7.89 -6.81
N VAL A 127 4.69 -7.80 -8.11
CA VAL A 127 3.78 -8.30 -9.16
C VAL A 127 4.59 -9.20 -10.07
N SER A 128 4.13 -10.44 -10.24
CA SER A 128 4.80 -11.39 -11.11
C SER A 128 4.56 -11.06 -12.59
N PRO A 129 5.40 -11.56 -13.51
CA PRO A 129 5.17 -11.41 -14.96
C PRO A 129 3.81 -11.96 -15.43
N GLU A 130 3.26 -12.94 -14.71
CA GLU A 130 1.93 -13.51 -14.97
C GLU A 130 0.78 -12.63 -14.46
N GLY A 131 1.08 -11.47 -13.88
CA GLY A 131 0.08 -10.54 -13.37
C GLY A 131 -0.48 -10.93 -12.01
N LYS A 132 0.23 -11.71 -11.20
CA LYS A 132 -0.18 -12.02 -9.81
C LYS A 132 0.48 -11.07 -8.82
N ALA A 133 -0.33 -10.44 -7.98
CA ALA A 133 0.12 -9.55 -6.93
C ALA A 133 0.43 -10.33 -5.65
N SER A 134 1.55 -9.98 -5.02
CA SER A 134 1.96 -10.49 -3.72
C SER A 134 2.15 -9.34 -2.75
N ILE A 135 1.64 -9.50 -1.54
CA ILE A 135 1.74 -8.54 -0.43
C ILE A 135 2.04 -9.37 0.82
N TYR A 136 3.16 -9.04 1.47
CA TYR A 136 3.60 -9.65 2.72
C TYR A 136 3.75 -8.57 3.79
N LEU A 137 3.21 -8.85 4.96
CA LEU A 137 3.33 -8.02 6.15
C LEU A 137 4.36 -8.64 7.10
N PHE A 138 5.42 -7.91 7.40
CA PHE A 138 6.40 -8.27 8.41
C PHE A 138 6.06 -7.60 9.75
N ASP A 139 6.01 -8.39 10.81
CA ASP A 139 5.78 -7.92 12.18
C ASP A 139 7.08 -7.56 12.92
N ASN A 140 6.96 -7.10 14.17
CA ASN A 140 8.09 -6.74 15.04
C ASN A 140 8.98 -7.93 15.45
N ARG A 141 8.57 -9.16 15.17
CA ARG A 141 9.37 -10.38 15.36
C ARG A 141 10.15 -10.72 14.09
N GLY A 142 9.83 -10.08 12.97
CA GLY A 142 10.42 -10.28 11.67
C GLY A 142 9.76 -11.39 10.87
N LEU A 143 8.60 -11.88 11.33
CA LEU A 143 7.81 -12.92 10.68
C LEU A 143 6.98 -12.31 9.56
N ALA A 144 6.91 -12.97 8.41
CA ALA A 144 6.12 -12.56 7.27
C ALA A 144 4.75 -13.25 7.28
N GLU A 145 3.71 -12.47 7.02
CA GLU A 145 2.35 -12.95 6.80
C GLU A 145 1.90 -12.58 5.38
N PRO A 146 1.48 -13.54 4.53
CA PRO A 146 0.88 -13.23 3.25
C PRO A 146 -0.53 -12.65 3.45
N VAL A 147 -0.78 -11.49 2.85
CA VAL A 147 -2.07 -10.77 3.01
C VAL A 147 -2.69 -10.37 1.67
N HIS A 148 -2.21 -10.91 0.55
CA HIS A 148 -2.64 -10.55 -0.80
C HIS A 148 -3.92 -11.21 -1.30
N ASP A 149 -4.31 -12.36 -0.76
CA ASP A 149 -5.60 -13.00 -1.09
C ASP A 149 -6.68 -12.67 -0.07
N ASN A 150 -6.33 -12.72 1.22
CA ASN A 150 -7.20 -12.30 2.31
C ASN A 150 -6.37 -11.54 3.35
N PRO A 151 -6.65 -10.25 3.62
CA PRO A 151 -7.74 -9.44 3.08
C PRO A 151 -7.45 -8.75 1.73
N GLY A 152 -6.29 -9.03 1.11
CA GLY A 152 -5.80 -8.39 -0.12
C GLY A 152 -5.29 -6.96 0.05
N PHE A 153 -5.02 -6.57 1.29
CA PHE A 153 -4.36 -5.31 1.61
C PHE A 153 -3.47 -5.46 2.85
N ALA A 154 -2.55 -4.52 3.01
CA ALA A 154 -1.80 -4.30 4.24
C ALA A 154 -1.92 -2.85 4.67
N VAL A 155 -2.06 -2.61 5.98
CA VAL A 155 -2.03 -1.26 6.55
C VAL A 155 -1.12 -1.29 7.76
N ILE A 156 -0.10 -0.42 7.78
CA ILE A 156 0.89 -0.37 8.87
C ILE A 156 1.05 1.05 9.41
N GLY A 157 1.58 1.12 10.64
CA GLY A 157 1.77 2.36 11.38
C GLY A 157 0.57 2.70 12.28
N THR A 158 0.67 3.81 13.00
CA THR A 158 -0.34 4.21 14.00
C THR A 158 -1.70 4.50 13.38
N GLY A 159 -1.73 5.03 12.15
CA GLY A 159 -2.98 5.32 11.45
C GLY A 159 -3.82 4.08 11.11
N PHE A 160 -3.25 2.88 11.21
CA PHE A 160 -4.01 1.63 11.10
C PHE A 160 -5.15 1.57 12.13
N PHE A 161 -4.82 1.81 13.41
CA PHE A 161 -5.76 1.76 14.52
C PHE A 161 -6.67 2.97 14.54
N THR A 162 -6.16 4.15 14.18
CA THR A 162 -6.91 5.40 14.25
C THR A 162 -8.02 5.50 13.20
N GLY A 163 -7.92 4.78 12.07
CA GLY A 163 -9.02 4.77 11.10
C GLY A 163 -8.75 4.08 9.76
N GLY A 164 -7.50 3.73 9.43
CA GLY A 164 -7.18 3.14 8.13
C GLY A 164 -7.99 1.87 7.81
N ASN A 165 -8.02 0.92 8.74
CA ASN A 165 -8.80 -0.32 8.57
C ASN A 165 -10.31 -0.08 8.64
N LEU A 166 -10.76 0.84 9.50
CA LEU A 166 -12.17 1.21 9.60
C LEU A 166 -12.69 1.76 8.26
N LEU A 167 -11.96 2.69 7.66
CA LEU A 167 -12.36 3.34 6.41
C LEU A 167 -12.31 2.37 5.23
N LEU A 168 -11.31 1.47 5.15
CA LEU A 168 -11.30 0.43 4.11
C LEU A 168 -12.54 -0.47 4.19
N ARG A 169 -12.94 -0.87 5.41
CA ARG A 169 -14.12 -1.69 5.63
C ARG A 169 -15.41 -0.92 5.36
N LEU A 170 -15.52 0.32 5.81
CA LEU A 170 -16.69 1.18 5.61
C LEU A 170 -16.92 1.48 4.12
N LEU A 171 -15.86 1.72 3.37
CA LEU A 171 -15.92 2.01 1.94
C LEU A 171 -16.02 0.75 1.07
N GLY A 172 -16.14 -0.43 1.69
CA GLY A 172 -16.37 -1.70 0.98
C GLY A 172 -15.20 -2.14 0.11
N TYR A 173 -13.95 -1.85 0.50
CA TYR A 173 -12.82 -2.36 -0.27
C TYR A 173 -12.73 -3.89 -0.13
N THR A 174 -12.79 -4.57 -1.26
CA THR A 174 -12.42 -5.98 -1.43
C THR A 174 -11.51 -6.11 -2.65
N PRO A 175 -10.62 -7.11 -2.70
CA PRO A 175 -9.78 -7.36 -3.88
C PRO A 175 -10.61 -7.56 -5.15
N GLU A 176 -11.73 -8.28 -5.04
CA GLU A 176 -12.62 -8.61 -6.16
C GLU A 176 -13.29 -7.37 -6.76
N GLU A 177 -13.73 -6.45 -5.91
CA GLU A 177 -14.42 -5.21 -6.34
C GLU A 177 -13.45 -4.06 -6.61
N SER A 178 -12.14 -4.24 -6.34
CA SER A 178 -11.11 -3.21 -6.54
C SER A 178 -11.04 -2.68 -7.98
N SER A 179 -11.46 -3.47 -8.98
CA SER A 179 -11.57 -3.06 -10.38
C SER A 179 -12.56 -1.91 -10.61
N MET A 180 -13.55 -1.75 -9.72
CA MET A 180 -14.55 -0.69 -9.79
C MET A 180 -14.10 0.59 -9.07
N LEU A 181 -12.98 0.53 -8.35
CA LEU A 181 -12.48 1.59 -7.50
C LEU A 181 -11.27 2.29 -8.14
N ASP A 182 -11.16 3.59 -7.92
CA ASP A 182 -9.93 4.35 -8.14
C ASP A 182 -9.09 4.26 -6.87
N LEU A 183 -8.15 3.30 -6.82
CA LEU A 183 -7.38 3.02 -5.61
C LEU A 183 -6.44 4.15 -5.23
N GLY A 184 -5.97 4.95 -6.19
CA GLY A 184 -5.19 6.15 -5.89
C GLY A 184 -6.03 7.19 -5.16
N ALA A 185 -7.27 7.42 -5.62
CA ALA A 185 -8.19 8.30 -4.91
C ALA A 185 -8.66 7.72 -3.56
N LEU A 186 -8.82 6.39 -3.45
CA LEU A 186 -9.19 5.72 -2.20
C LEU A 186 -8.08 5.83 -1.14
N SER A 187 -6.83 5.51 -1.49
CA SER A 187 -5.70 5.61 -0.56
C SER A 187 -5.46 7.07 -0.13
N THR A 188 -5.57 8.02 -1.07
CA THR A 188 -5.53 9.46 -0.76
C THR A 188 -6.62 9.85 0.23
N PHE A 189 -7.87 9.39 0.01
CA PHE A 189 -8.99 9.68 0.90
C PHE A 189 -8.73 9.18 2.32
N ILE A 190 -8.31 7.93 2.46
CA ILE A 190 -8.05 7.30 3.75
C ILE A 190 -6.94 8.04 4.50
N ILE A 191 -5.82 8.32 3.83
CA ILE A 191 -4.69 9.04 4.46
C ILE A 191 -5.12 10.43 4.92
N ASP A 192 -5.79 11.19 4.06
CA ASP A 192 -6.22 12.56 4.41
C ASP A 192 -7.23 12.57 5.56
N VAL A 193 -8.23 11.69 5.55
CA VAL A 193 -9.23 11.61 6.63
C VAL A 193 -8.60 11.18 7.94
N VAL A 194 -7.68 10.22 7.92
CA VAL A 194 -6.96 9.81 9.14
C VAL A 194 -6.07 10.95 9.65
N SER A 195 -5.41 11.71 8.77
CA SER A 195 -4.55 12.84 9.14
C SER A 195 -5.29 14.00 9.81
N GLU A 196 -6.60 14.09 9.63
CA GLU A 196 -7.44 15.10 10.31
C GLU A 196 -7.71 14.76 11.77
N ILE A 197 -7.55 13.49 12.15
CA ILE A 197 -7.87 12.96 13.49
C ILE A 197 -6.58 12.61 14.22
N ASP A 198 -5.65 11.95 13.54
CA ASP A 198 -4.35 11.54 14.07
C ASP A 198 -3.29 12.60 13.71
N PRO A 199 -2.88 13.48 14.65
CA PRO A 199 -1.87 14.50 14.37
C PRO A 199 -0.50 13.91 14.00
N ALA A 200 -0.33 12.61 14.26
CA ALA A 200 0.89 11.87 14.00
C ALA A 200 0.93 11.22 12.60
N VAL A 201 -0.17 11.35 11.85
CA VAL A 201 -0.26 11.00 10.42
C VAL A 201 -0.28 12.29 9.62
N GLY A 202 0.62 12.42 8.64
CA GLY A 202 0.64 13.56 7.73
C GLY A 202 -0.49 13.50 6.69
N PRO A 203 -0.83 14.62 6.04
CA PRO A 203 -1.69 14.56 4.86
C PRO A 203 -0.99 13.84 3.72
N PHE A 204 -1.75 13.35 2.75
CA PHE A 204 -1.17 12.79 1.53
C PHE A 204 -0.57 13.92 0.67
N ILE A 205 0.70 13.76 0.30
CA ILE A 205 1.45 14.69 -0.58
C ILE A 205 1.97 14.03 -1.86
N GLY A 206 1.58 12.78 -2.15
CA GLY A 206 1.98 12.09 -3.38
C GLY A 206 2.97 10.94 -3.22
N GLU A 207 3.32 10.54 -2.00
CA GLU A 207 4.15 9.35 -1.81
C GLU A 207 3.32 8.09 -2.10
N SER A 208 3.27 7.69 -3.36
CA SER A 208 2.58 6.51 -3.83
C SER A 208 3.30 5.88 -5.02
N TRP A 209 3.36 4.55 -5.03
CA TRP A 209 3.96 3.74 -6.07
C TRP A 209 2.97 2.69 -6.55
N PHE A 210 3.00 2.41 -7.84
CA PHE A 210 2.14 1.40 -8.45
C PHE A 210 2.98 0.41 -9.25
N MET A 211 2.90 -0.86 -8.88
CA MET A 211 3.48 -1.98 -9.62
C MET A 211 2.37 -2.73 -10.34
N ARG A 212 2.57 -3.02 -11.62
CA ARG A 212 1.60 -3.75 -12.46
C ARG A 212 2.26 -4.40 -13.67
N VAL A 213 1.53 -5.25 -14.37
CA VAL A 213 1.85 -5.62 -15.76
C VAL A 213 1.30 -4.55 -16.71
N GLU A 214 2.11 -4.16 -17.69
CA GLU A 214 1.75 -3.25 -18.76
C GLU A 214 2.41 -3.75 -20.05
N ASN A 215 1.62 -4.03 -21.08
CA ASN A 215 2.08 -4.60 -22.35
C ASN A 215 2.96 -5.86 -22.18
N GLY A 216 2.57 -6.74 -21.25
CA GLY A 216 3.28 -8.00 -20.94
C GLY A 216 4.61 -7.82 -20.20
N LYS A 217 4.91 -6.63 -19.68
CA LYS A 217 6.10 -6.36 -18.86
C LYS A 217 5.68 -5.81 -17.51
N VAL A 218 6.41 -6.20 -16.46
CA VAL A 218 6.20 -5.61 -15.14
C VAL A 218 6.82 -4.22 -15.10
N VAL A 219 6.01 -3.23 -14.71
CA VAL A 219 6.39 -1.83 -14.57
C VAL A 219 6.16 -1.38 -13.13
N LEU A 220 7.02 -0.46 -12.68
CA LEU A 220 6.93 0.17 -11.37
C LEU A 220 7.17 1.66 -11.53
N GLY A 221 6.18 2.47 -11.13
CA GLY A 221 6.26 3.92 -11.28
C GLY A 221 5.68 4.67 -10.08
N PRO A 222 6.24 5.85 -9.74
CA PRO A 222 5.63 6.74 -8.78
C PRO A 222 4.36 7.38 -9.34
N LEU A 223 3.52 7.89 -8.44
CA LEU A 223 2.38 8.71 -8.82
C LEU A 223 2.84 10.02 -9.47
N ARG A 224 2.17 10.42 -10.56
CA ARG A 224 2.47 11.68 -11.28
C ARG A 224 1.91 12.89 -10.54
N GLU A 225 2.55 14.05 -10.68
CA GLU A 225 2.13 15.28 -10.01
C GLU A 225 0.70 15.71 -10.35
N GLU A 226 0.31 15.57 -11.62
CA GLU A 226 -1.04 15.90 -12.09
C GLU A 226 -2.09 15.01 -11.41
N ALA A 227 -1.77 13.73 -11.22
CA ALA A 227 -2.65 12.76 -10.56
C ALA A 227 -2.79 13.06 -9.05
N ILE A 228 -1.75 13.58 -8.39
CA ILE A 228 -1.86 14.03 -6.99
C ILE A 228 -2.94 15.12 -6.89
N ARG A 229 -2.88 16.14 -7.75
CA ARG A 229 -3.86 17.23 -7.74
C ARG A 229 -5.27 16.73 -7.99
N GLU A 230 -5.44 15.87 -9.00
CA GLU A 230 -6.72 15.26 -9.33
C GLU A 230 -7.30 14.47 -8.13
N TYR A 231 -6.49 13.64 -7.48
CA TYR A 231 -6.92 12.86 -6.33
C TYR A 231 -7.29 13.73 -5.13
N LYS A 232 -6.52 14.79 -4.83
CA LYS A 232 -6.87 15.73 -3.75
C LYS A 232 -8.20 16.43 -4.03
N GLU A 233 -8.46 16.82 -5.27
CA GLU A 233 -9.74 17.41 -5.67
C GLU A 233 -10.89 16.39 -5.52
N LYS A 234 -10.73 15.16 -6.04
CA LYS A 234 -11.71 14.08 -5.86
C LYS A 234 -12.01 13.81 -4.39
N VAL A 235 -10.99 13.75 -3.54
CA VAL A 235 -11.14 13.51 -2.09
C VAL A 235 -11.95 14.63 -1.44
N ARG A 236 -11.64 15.90 -1.72
CA ARG A 236 -12.41 17.03 -1.21
C ARG A 236 -13.90 16.92 -1.56
N PHE A 237 -14.21 16.59 -2.81
CA PHE A 237 -15.60 16.42 -3.25
C PHE A 237 -16.27 15.19 -2.62
N ARG A 238 -15.59 14.04 -2.59
CA ARG A 238 -16.13 12.80 -1.99
C ARG A 238 -16.45 12.96 -0.50
N LYS A 239 -15.60 13.64 0.26
CA LYS A 239 -15.86 13.94 1.68
C LYS A 239 -17.14 14.75 1.87
N GLU A 240 -17.35 15.78 1.05
CA GLU A 240 -18.56 16.60 1.11
C GLU A 240 -19.79 15.81 0.70
N LEU A 241 -19.70 14.97 -0.34
CA LEU A 241 -20.79 14.10 -0.78
C LEU A 241 -21.20 13.09 0.30
N ILE A 242 -20.24 12.47 0.99
CA ILE A 242 -20.52 11.54 2.10
C ILE A 242 -21.30 12.25 3.22
N ARG A 243 -20.87 13.46 3.60
CA ARG A 243 -21.57 14.27 4.62
C ARG A 243 -22.99 14.64 4.21
N ARG A 244 -23.18 14.99 2.93
CA ARG A 244 -24.50 15.32 2.39
C ARG A 244 -25.39 14.09 2.35
N LEU A 245 -24.87 12.95 1.89
CA LEU A 245 -25.60 11.69 1.83
C LEU A 245 -26.14 11.30 3.21
N TRP A 246 -25.32 11.43 4.25
CA TRP A 246 -25.74 11.16 5.62
C TRP A 246 -26.95 12.01 6.05
N ARG A 247 -26.92 13.31 5.78
CA ARG A 247 -28.03 14.23 6.09
C ARG A 247 -29.29 13.92 5.29
N VAL A 248 -29.13 13.45 4.05
CA VAL A 248 -30.26 13.08 3.20
C VAL A 248 -30.89 11.76 3.69
N LEU A 249 -30.08 10.80 4.15
CA LEU A 249 -30.58 9.60 4.82
C LEU A 249 -31.41 9.96 6.06
N ASP A 250 -30.92 10.87 6.91
CA ASP A 250 -31.65 11.33 8.10
C ASP A 250 -32.99 12.03 7.75
N ALA A 251 -33.08 12.66 6.58
CA ALA A 251 -34.24 13.46 6.17
C ALA A 251 -35.31 12.67 5.40
N LEU A 252 -34.90 11.74 4.54
CA LEU A 252 -35.79 11.00 3.62
C LEU A 252 -35.92 9.52 3.97
N GLY A 253 -35.07 8.99 4.84
CA GLY A 253 -34.99 7.57 5.15
C GLY A 253 -34.17 6.77 4.12
N GLU A 254 -33.77 5.57 4.53
CA GLU A 254 -32.85 4.71 3.78
C GLU A 254 -33.45 4.22 2.45
N ASP A 255 -34.74 3.89 2.42
CA ASP A 255 -35.40 3.29 1.25
C ASP A 255 -35.42 4.23 0.05
N GLU A 256 -35.80 5.50 0.26
CA GLU A 256 -35.87 6.50 -0.81
C GLU A 256 -34.48 6.81 -1.37
N VAL A 257 -33.48 6.96 -0.49
CA VAL A 257 -32.09 7.21 -0.89
C VAL A 257 -31.51 6.02 -1.65
N ASN A 258 -31.76 4.79 -1.18
CA ASN A 258 -31.29 3.57 -1.82
C ASN A 258 -31.89 3.42 -3.24
N ALA A 259 -33.17 3.75 -3.43
CA ALA A 259 -33.79 3.74 -4.76
C ALA A 259 -33.06 4.69 -5.72
N LYS A 260 -32.69 5.90 -5.26
CA LYS A 260 -31.92 6.86 -6.06
C LYS A 260 -30.49 6.41 -6.33
N ILE A 261 -29.83 5.75 -5.39
CA ILE A 261 -28.50 5.17 -5.60
C ILE A 261 -28.57 4.11 -6.72
N LYS A 262 -29.55 3.20 -6.67
CA LYS A 262 -29.74 2.17 -7.72
C LYS A 262 -29.93 2.78 -9.11
N GLU A 263 -30.74 3.83 -9.24
CA GLU A 263 -30.90 4.55 -10.52
C GLU A 263 -29.56 5.10 -11.07
N LEU A 264 -28.67 5.58 -10.18
CA LEU A 264 -27.35 6.07 -10.57
C LEU A 264 -26.40 4.94 -10.96
N GLU A 265 -26.45 3.82 -10.23
CA GLU A 265 -25.66 2.62 -10.54
C GLU A 265 -26.03 2.02 -11.90
N GLU A 266 -27.32 1.95 -12.22
CA GLU A 266 -27.82 1.48 -13.52
C GLU A 266 -27.31 2.37 -14.66
N LYS A 267 -27.37 3.70 -14.49
CA LYS A 267 -26.80 4.66 -15.45
C LYS A 267 -25.29 4.48 -15.62
N ALA A 268 -24.57 4.25 -14.52
CA ALA A 268 -23.12 4.03 -14.56
C ALA A 268 -22.74 2.73 -15.29
N LYS A 269 -23.57 1.68 -15.18
CA LYS A 269 -23.41 0.44 -15.95
C LYS A 269 -23.72 0.65 -17.43
N ALA A 270 -24.79 1.39 -17.76
CA ALA A 270 -25.18 1.67 -19.13
C ALA A 270 -24.17 2.55 -19.90
N GLY A 271 -23.47 3.46 -19.22
CA GLY A 271 -22.42 4.28 -19.83
C GLY A 271 -21.05 3.60 -20.00
N LYS A 272 -20.90 2.36 -19.50
CA LYS A 272 -19.67 1.55 -19.62
C LYS A 272 -19.78 0.40 -20.63
N ALA A 273 -20.96 0.20 -21.24
CA ALA A 273 -21.24 -0.77 -22.31
C ALA A 273 -21.11 -0.09 -23.68
#